data_AF-A0A7I4DBQ9-F1
#
_entry.id   AF-A0A7I4DBQ9-F1
#
_cell.length_a   1.000
_cell.length_b   1.000
_cell.length_c   1.000
_cell.angle_alpha   90.00
_cell.angle_beta   90.00
_cell.angle_gamma   90.00
#
_symmetry.space_group_name_H-M   'P 1'
#
loop_
_entity.id
_entity.type
_entity.pdbx_description
1 polymer ?
#
loop_
_entity_poly.entity_id
_entity_poly.type
_entity_poly.pdbx_seq_one_letter_code
_entity_poly.pdbx_strand_id
1 'polypeptide(L)'
;MGKKGQSLKVKVHRHKDKTKEIASLNQQLGLLDLKVVLVTADGNCFFRAVAEQLEGDEEQHARYRQMVVNYLQEHREEFEPFVEDEVPFDEYLKTMREETTWAGHMEIQATSLVTRTNICIHQLKTPRWQIRNFITADTTTIHLSYHDGEHYNSVRRQDDPGVGPAKPFIIEGDATPASQPPPVKDNIKDKSKVVEAATIKRIMGSSGCTNEKRVREILLDVHGDADTAIEYLIAEAGGDASSTGSDENDPGSSAATGVRL
;
A
#
# COMPACT_ATOMS: atom_id res chain seq x y z
N MET A 1 16.54 13.10 -46.38
CA MET A 1 16.53 11.68 -45.95
C MET A 1 17.34 11.60 -44.66
N GLY A 2 16.94 11.11 -43.49
CA GLY A 2 15.70 10.60 -42.93
C GLY A 2 16.00 10.29 -41.45
N LYS A 3 15.35 10.96 -40.49
CA LYS A 3 15.37 10.61 -39.06
C LYS A 3 13.95 10.22 -38.64
N LYS A 4 13.48 9.03 -39.05
CA LYS A 4 12.18 8.46 -38.64
C LYS A 4 12.28 7.04 -38.05
N GLY A 5 13.48 6.56 -37.70
CA GLY A 5 13.71 5.16 -37.34
C GLY A 5 13.72 4.79 -35.84
N GLN A 6 13.89 5.75 -34.92
CA GLN A 6 14.09 5.44 -33.49
C GLN A 6 12.82 5.48 -32.62
N SER A 7 11.84 6.34 -32.94
CA SER A 7 10.60 6.49 -32.14
C SER A 7 9.64 5.28 -32.27
N LEU A 8 9.63 4.61 -33.42
CA LEU A 8 8.77 3.45 -33.67
C LEU A 8 9.24 2.19 -32.93
N LYS A 9 10.55 1.98 -32.77
CA LYS A 9 11.09 0.78 -32.12
C LYS A 9 10.83 0.77 -30.61
N VAL A 10 10.96 1.91 -29.94
CA VAL A 10 10.70 2.04 -28.48
C VAL A 10 9.23 1.82 -28.16
N LYS A 11 8.32 2.43 -28.94
CA LYS A 11 6.86 2.25 -28.77
C LYS A 11 6.43 0.80 -29.00
N VAL A 12 6.97 0.12 -30.02
CA VAL A 12 6.67 -1.28 -30.31
C VAL A 12 7.21 -2.23 -29.23
N HIS A 13 8.37 -1.94 -28.64
CA HIS A 13 8.94 -2.74 -27.55
C HIS A 13 8.08 -2.61 -26.27
N ARG A 14 7.81 -1.37 -25.84
CA ARG A 14 6.98 -1.08 -24.65
C ARG A 14 5.58 -1.68 -24.75
N HIS A 15 4.95 -1.65 -25.93
CA HIS A 15 3.65 -2.30 -26.14
C HIS A 15 3.71 -3.83 -26.06
N LYS A 16 4.78 -4.45 -26.59
CA LYS A 16 4.98 -5.91 -26.49
C LYS A 16 5.21 -6.35 -25.06
N ASP A 17 5.89 -5.53 -24.26
CA ASP A 17 6.17 -5.83 -22.86
C ASP A 17 4.89 -5.71 -22.01
N LYS A 18 4.09 -4.66 -22.22
CA LYS A 18 2.74 -4.51 -21.63
C LYS A 18 1.83 -5.72 -21.91
N THR A 19 1.82 -6.18 -23.16
CA THR A 19 0.98 -7.32 -23.55
C THR A 19 1.40 -8.61 -22.83
N LYS A 20 2.70 -8.82 -22.63
CA LYS A 20 3.24 -9.99 -21.91
C LYS A 20 3.00 -9.91 -20.41
N GLU A 21 3.10 -8.72 -19.82
CA GLU A 21 2.80 -8.49 -18.40
C GLU A 21 1.34 -8.82 -18.11
N ILE A 22 0.41 -8.24 -18.89
CA ILE A 22 -1.03 -8.51 -18.76
C ILE A 22 -1.33 -10.01 -18.94
N ALA A 23 -0.69 -10.68 -19.90
CA ALA A 23 -0.85 -12.13 -20.07
C ALA A 23 -0.35 -12.91 -18.84
N SER A 24 0.77 -12.51 -18.26
CA SER A 24 1.34 -13.13 -17.06
C SER A 24 0.46 -12.88 -15.84
N LEU A 25 -0.08 -11.67 -15.68
CA LEU A 25 -1.01 -11.36 -14.60
C LEU A 25 -2.32 -12.12 -14.76
N ASN A 26 -2.85 -12.27 -15.98
CA ASN A 26 -4.01 -13.11 -16.24
C ASN A 26 -3.76 -14.57 -15.87
N GLN A 27 -2.56 -15.11 -16.10
CA GLN A 27 -2.22 -16.45 -15.63
C GLN A 27 -2.24 -16.54 -14.09
N GLN A 28 -1.70 -15.54 -13.39
CA GLN A 28 -1.74 -15.46 -11.93
C GLN A 28 -3.17 -15.36 -11.41
N LEU A 29 -3.99 -14.48 -12.00
CA LEU A 29 -5.39 -14.27 -11.64
C LEU A 29 -6.27 -15.47 -11.97
N GLY A 30 -5.95 -16.23 -13.02
CA GLY A 30 -6.67 -17.44 -13.39
C GLY A 30 -6.61 -18.54 -12.32
N LEU A 31 -5.61 -18.52 -11.43
CA LEU A 31 -5.57 -19.41 -10.25
C LEU A 31 -6.64 -19.07 -9.21
N LEU A 32 -7.25 -17.88 -9.31
CA LEU A 32 -8.33 -17.37 -8.46
C LEU A 32 -9.64 -17.25 -9.25
N ASP A 33 -9.76 -17.84 -10.45
CA ASP A 33 -10.89 -17.64 -11.35
C ASP A 33 -11.17 -16.16 -11.68
N LEU A 34 -10.11 -15.35 -11.79
CA LEU A 34 -10.17 -13.93 -12.13
C LEU A 34 -9.51 -13.64 -13.49
N LYS A 35 -9.90 -12.54 -14.13
CA LYS A 35 -9.33 -12.02 -15.38
C LYS A 35 -9.28 -10.49 -15.37
N VAL A 36 -8.27 -9.92 -16.04
CA VAL A 36 -8.18 -8.48 -16.30
C VAL A 36 -9.21 -8.09 -17.37
N VAL A 37 -9.93 -7.00 -17.13
CA VAL A 37 -10.73 -6.29 -18.12
C VAL A 37 -10.05 -4.97 -18.42
N LEU A 38 -9.66 -4.78 -19.68
CA LEU A 38 -8.93 -3.59 -20.11
C LEU A 38 -9.87 -2.39 -20.13
N VAL A 39 -9.42 -1.28 -19.57
CA VAL A 39 -10.05 0.04 -19.70
C VAL A 39 -9.18 0.95 -20.57
N THR A 40 -9.73 2.08 -20.98
CA THR A 40 -9.00 3.08 -21.76
C THR A 40 -7.75 3.55 -21.00
N ALA A 41 -6.60 3.46 -21.66
CA ALA A 41 -5.28 3.79 -21.09
C ALA A 41 -4.99 5.30 -21.16
N ASP A 42 -5.73 6.07 -20.38
CA ASP A 42 -5.55 7.51 -20.15
C ASP A 42 -5.33 7.81 -18.65
N GLY A 43 -5.20 9.10 -18.31
CA GLY A 43 -5.07 9.52 -16.93
C GLY A 43 -6.34 9.37 -16.08
N ASN A 44 -7.44 8.88 -16.64
CA ASN A 44 -8.67 8.53 -15.92
C ASN A 44 -8.72 7.04 -15.56
N CYS A 45 -7.72 6.24 -15.92
CA CYS A 45 -7.76 4.78 -15.84
C CYS A 45 -8.20 4.23 -14.48
N PHE A 46 -7.83 4.86 -13.36
CA PHE A 46 -8.33 4.48 -12.05
C PHE A 46 -9.86 4.60 -11.95
N PHE A 47 -10.41 5.78 -12.23
CA PHE A 47 -11.85 6.02 -12.18
C PHE A 47 -12.62 5.22 -13.25
N ARG A 48 -12.01 4.96 -14.41
CA ARG A 48 -12.54 4.07 -15.44
C ARG A 48 -12.66 2.63 -14.94
N ALA A 49 -11.63 2.12 -14.27
CA ALA A 49 -11.65 0.77 -13.71
C ALA A 49 -12.67 0.64 -12.55
N VAL A 50 -12.83 1.69 -11.74
CA VAL A 50 -13.88 1.76 -10.70
C VAL A 50 -15.27 1.75 -11.32
N ALA A 51 -15.52 2.56 -12.35
CA ALA A 51 -16.79 2.62 -13.07
C ALA A 51 -17.11 1.28 -13.76
N GLU A 52 -16.12 0.64 -14.36
CA GLU A 52 -16.26 -0.70 -14.95
C GLU A 52 -16.64 -1.74 -13.87
N GLN A 53 -16.03 -1.70 -12.69
CA GLN A 53 -16.37 -2.63 -11.60
C GLN A 53 -17.80 -2.42 -11.08
N LEU A 54 -18.19 -1.18 -10.86
CA LEU A 54 -19.43 -0.84 -10.17
C LEU A 54 -20.65 -0.78 -11.10
N GLU A 55 -20.45 -0.46 -12.37
CA GLU A 55 -21.55 -0.29 -13.35
C GLU A 55 -21.41 -1.19 -14.58
N GLY A 56 -20.19 -1.65 -14.89
CA GLY A 56 -19.90 -2.32 -16.18
C GLY A 56 -19.74 -1.35 -17.34
N ASP A 57 -19.52 -0.08 -17.05
CA ASP A 57 -19.38 0.98 -18.04
C ASP A 57 -18.26 1.94 -17.61
N GLU A 58 -17.11 1.90 -18.31
CA GLU A 58 -15.98 2.77 -17.99
C GLU A 58 -16.27 4.25 -18.27
N GLU A 59 -17.27 4.57 -19.10
CA GLU A 59 -17.61 5.95 -19.47
C GLU A 59 -18.24 6.74 -18.31
N GLN A 60 -18.63 6.07 -17.22
CA GLN A 60 -19.11 6.73 -16.00
C GLN A 60 -17.97 7.26 -15.11
N HIS A 61 -16.70 7.17 -15.54
CA HIS A 61 -15.54 7.57 -14.73
C HIS A 61 -15.63 9.00 -14.17
N ALA A 62 -16.20 9.95 -14.92
CA ALA A 62 -16.31 11.34 -14.50
C ALA A 62 -17.20 11.50 -13.25
N ARG A 63 -18.26 10.69 -13.15
CA ARG A 63 -19.14 10.66 -11.98
C ARG A 63 -18.38 10.25 -10.73
N TYR A 64 -17.58 9.18 -10.82
CA TYR A 64 -16.79 8.69 -9.70
C TYR A 64 -15.67 9.67 -9.30
N ARG A 65 -15.01 10.29 -10.28
CA ARG A 65 -14.05 11.39 -10.01
C ARG A 65 -14.73 12.50 -9.20
N GLN A 66 -15.89 12.97 -9.63
CA GLN A 66 -16.61 14.04 -8.93
C GLN A 66 -17.03 13.62 -7.52
N MET A 67 -17.55 12.40 -7.35
CA MET A 67 -17.92 11.86 -6.03
C MET A 67 -16.73 11.84 -5.08
N VAL A 68 -15.57 11.38 -5.55
CA VAL A 68 -14.33 11.31 -4.76
C VAL A 68 -13.84 12.70 -4.40
N VAL A 69 -13.76 13.64 -5.33
CA VAL A 69 -13.27 14.99 -5.03
C VAL A 69 -14.22 15.74 -4.09
N ASN A 70 -15.54 15.55 -4.23
CA ASN A 70 -16.50 16.10 -3.27
C ASN A 70 -16.30 15.51 -1.87
N TYR A 71 -16.09 14.20 -1.77
CA TYR A 71 -15.81 13.54 -0.50
C TYR A 71 -14.54 14.11 0.15
N LEU A 72 -13.45 14.25 -0.60
CA LEU A 72 -12.20 14.84 -0.11
C LEU A 72 -12.43 16.27 0.41
N GLN A 73 -13.23 17.07 -0.30
CA GLN A 73 -13.57 18.44 0.11
C GLN A 73 -14.39 18.48 1.41
N GLU A 74 -15.40 17.62 1.53
CA GLU A 74 -16.28 17.54 2.71
C GLU A 74 -15.53 17.03 3.95
N HIS A 75 -14.48 16.22 3.74
CA HIS A 75 -13.65 15.62 4.78
C HIS A 75 -12.25 16.24 4.85
N ARG A 76 -12.12 17.54 4.54
CA ARG A 76 -10.83 18.24 4.45
C ARG A 76 -9.88 17.95 5.61
N GLU A 77 -10.36 18.02 6.85
CA GLU A 77 -9.52 17.83 8.06
C GLU A 77 -8.84 16.44 8.08
N GLU A 78 -9.46 15.43 7.49
CA GLU A 78 -8.93 14.06 7.43
C GLU A 78 -7.90 13.89 6.30
N PHE A 79 -8.04 14.66 5.21
CA PHE A 79 -7.28 14.43 3.98
C PHE A 79 -6.18 15.47 3.71
N GLU A 80 -6.36 16.70 4.17
CA GLU A 80 -5.39 17.78 3.98
C GLU A 80 -3.99 17.46 4.49
N PRO A 81 -3.79 16.76 5.62
CA PRO A 81 -2.45 16.39 6.09
C PRO A 81 -1.66 15.47 5.15
N PHE A 82 -2.31 14.87 4.15
CA PHE A 82 -1.67 13.97 3.17
C PHE A 82 -1.34 14.65 1.85
N VAL A 83 -1.75 15.91 1.66
CA VAL A 83 -1.36 16.72 0.50
C VAL A 83 0.05 17.27 0.74
N GLU A 84 0.84 17.37 -0.33
CA GLU A 84 2.19 17.95 -0.27
C GLU A 84 2.14 19.37 0.33
N ASP A 85 3.04 19.67 1.28
CA ASP A 85 3.04 20.95 2.04
C ASP A 85 3.09 22.21 1.15
N GLU A 86 3.61 22.09 -0.07
CA GLU A 86 3.73 23.19 -1.04
C GLU A 86 2.44 23.44 -1.85
N VAL A 87 1.44 22.55 -1.76
CA VAL A 87 0.19 22.60 -2.54
C VAL A 87 -0.99 22.86 -1.60
N PRO A 88 -1.65 24.04 -1.68
CA PRO A 88 -2.88 24.27 -0.93
C PRO A 88 -3.95 23.24 -1.28
N PHE A 89 -4.68 22.74 -0.28
CA PHE A 89 -5.70 21.71 -0.46
C PHE A 89 -6.73 22.06 -1.55
N ASP A 90 -7.17 23.33 -1.62
CA ASP A 90 -8.13 23.77 -2.63
C ASP A 90 -7.57 23.68 -4.07
N GLU A 91 -6.26 23.95 -4.26
CA GLU A 91 -5.60 23.79 -5.56
C GLU A 91 -5.37 22.32 -5.90
N TYR A 92 -5.08 21.48 -4.90
CA TYR A 92 -5.06 20.02 -5.06
C TYR A 92 -6.43 19.52 -5.58
N LEU A 93 -7.52 19.88 -4.89
CA LEU A 93 -8.87 19.46 -5.29
C LEU A 93 -9.22 19.97 -6.68
N LYS A 94 -8.88 21.22 -7.01
CA LYS A 94 -9.11 21.78 -8.34
C LYS A 94 -8.40 20.97 -9.42
N THR A 95 -7.12 20.65 -9.21
CA THR A 95 -6.34 19.80 -10.13
C THR A 95 -6.94 18.39 -10.23
N MET A 96 -7.41 17.82 -9.12
CA MET A 96 -8.01 16.48 -9.09
C MET A 96 -9.36 16.41 -9.84
N ARG A 97 -10.10 17.53 -9.93
CA ARG A 97 -11.33 17.63 -10.76
C ARG A 97 -11.03 17.60 -12.26
N GLU A 98 -9.84 18.00 -12.68
CA GLU A 98 -9.48 18.01 -14.10
C GLU A 98 -9.45 16.59 -14.65
N GLU A 99 -9.95 16.42 -15.88
CA GLU A 99 -9.85 15.14 -16.57
C GLU A 99 -8.39 14.75 -16.75
N THR A 100 -8.13 13.44 -16.76
CA THR A 100 -6.80 12.86 -16.93
C THR A 100 -5.82 13.11 -15.79
N THR A 101 -6.19 13.80 -14.71
CA THR A 101 -5.38 13.83 -13.48
C THR A 101 -5.39 12.46 -12.81
N TRP A 102 -4.19 11.95 -12.50
CA TRP A 102 -4.00 10.62 -11.93
C TRP A 102 -4.45 10.56 -10.48
N ALA A 103 -5.10 9.46 -10.12
CA ALA A 103 -5.49 9.18 -8.75
C ALA A 103 -4.33 8.58 -7.96
N GLY A 104 -4.16 9.02 -6.71
CA GLY A 104 -3.22 8.47 -5.75
C GLY A 104 -3.90 7.71 -4.61
N HIS A 105 -3.16 7.48 -3.53
CA HIS A 105 -3.66 6.77 -2.36
C HIS A 105 -4.92 7.43 -1.75
N MET A 106 -4.96 8.76 -1.70
CA MET A 106 -6.10 9.53 -1.18
C MET A 106 -7.38 9.26 -1.97
N GLU A 107 -7.31 9.32 -3.30
CA GLU A 107 -8.47 9.04 -4.15
C GLU A 107 -8.92 7.59 -4.01
N ILE A 108 -8.00 6.63 -3.85
CA ILE A 108 -8.38 5.22 -3.67
C ILE A 108 -9.07 5.04 -2.31
N GLN A 109 -8.57 5.66 -1.24
CA GLN A 109 -9.19 5.66 0.09
C GLN A 109 -10.59 6.30 0.06
N ALA A 110 -10.70 7.50 -0.50
CA ALA A 110 -11.97 8.21 -0.64
C ALA A 110 -12.97 7.46 -1.54
N THR A 111 -12.49 6.80 -2.60
CA THR A 111 -13.32 5.94 -3.45
C THR A 111 -13.97 4.85 -2.62
N SER A 112 -13.17 4.11 -1.84
CA SER A 112 -13.70 3.05 -0.99
C SER A 112 -14.79 3.57 -0.04
N LEU A 113 -14.56 4.71 0.60
CA LEU A 113 -15.50 5.32 1.54
C LEU A 113 -16.81 5.75 0.86
N VAL A 114 -16.72 6.47 -0.26
CA VAL A 114 -17.91 7.04 -0.94
C VAL A 114 -18.74 5.98 -1.66
N THR A 115 -18.13 4.91 -2.16
CA THR A 115 -18.84 3.80 -2.82
C THR A 115 -19.29 2.72 -1.84
N ARG A 116 -18.85 2.79 -0.58
CA ARG A 116 -19.07 1.77 0.46
C ARG A 116 -18.59 0.38 0.05
N THR A 117 -17.45 0.33 -0.63
CA THR A 117 -16.82 -0.92 -1.07
C THR A 117 -15.38 -0.99 -0.62
N ASN A 118 -14.88 -2.17 -0.29
CA ASN A 118 -13.44 -2.38 -0.15
C ASN A 118 -12.76 -2.42 -1.53
N ILE A 119 -11.45 -2.23 -1.57
CA ILE A 119 -10.67 -2.24 -2.83
C ILE A 119 -9.52 -3.22 -2.67
N CYS A 120 -9.37 -4.12 -3.64
CA CYS A 120 -8.24 -5.04 -3.75
C CYS A 120 -7.50 -4.79 -5.07
N ILE A 121 -6.21 -4.48 -4.98
CA ILE A 121 -5.36 -4.18 -6.13
C ILE A 121 -4.38 -5.34 -6.31
N HIS A 122 -4.46 -5.97 -7.48
CA HIS A 122 -3.59 -7.06 -7.91
C HIS A 122 -2.45 -6.54 -8.76
N GLN A 123 -1.26 -7.08 -8.58
CA GLN A 123 -0.11 -6.79 -9.43
C GLN A 123 0.73 -8.06 -9.60
N LEU A 124 1.47 -8.11 -10.71
CA LEU A 124 2.21 -9.30 -11.11
C LEU A 124 3.33 -9.61 -10.10
N LYS A 125 3.30 -10.80 -9.51
CA LYS A 125 4.31 -11.31 -8.58
C LYS A 125 4.55 -10.41 -7.35
N THR A 126 3.59 -9.58 -6.99
CA THR A 126 3.62 -8.77 -5.77
C THR A 126 2.43 -9.12 -4.86
N PRO A 127 2.54 -8.87 -3.54
CA PRO A 127 1.41 -8.98 -2.65
C PRO A 127 0.25 -8.08 -3.10
N ARG A 128 -0.99 -8.55 -2.88
CA ARG A 128 -2.17 -7.73 -3.14
C ARG A 128 -2.21 -6.57 -2.16
N TRP A 129 -2.48 -5.38 -2.66
CA TRP A 129 -2.76 -4.23 -1.81
C TRP A 129 -4.26 -4.12 -1.53
N GLN A 130 -4.64 -3.73 -0.32
CA GLN A 130 -6.03 -3.76 0.11
C GLN A 130 -6.41 -2.53 0.92
N ILE A 131 -7.53 -1.90 0.55
CA ILE A 131 -8.27 -0.97 1.41
C ILE A 131 -9.49 -1.71 1.96
N ARG A 132 -9.52 -1.88 3.29
CA ARG A 132 -10.60 -2.56 4.01
C ARG A 132 -11.26 -1.63 5.01
N ASN A 133 -12.07 -0.71 4.50
CA ASN A 133 -12.84 0.21 5.34
C ASN A 133 -14.06 -0.45 6.00
N PHE A 134 -14.55 -1.55 5.44
CA PHE A 134 -15.76 -2.22 5.92
C PHE A 134 -15.54 -3.72 6.11
N ILE A 135 -15.99 -4.27 7.24
CA ILE A 135 -15.83 -5.68 7.63
C ILE A 135 -17.21 -6.31 7.87
N THR A 136 -18.24 -5.78 7.22
CA THR A 136 -19.60 -6.31 7.32
C THR A 136 -19.83 -7.39 6.26
N ALA A 137 -20.70 -8.35 6.54
CA ALA A 137 -20.95 -9.50 5.67
C ALA A 137 -21.54 -9.12 4.29
N ASP A 138 -22.15 -7.95 4.20
CA ASP A 138 -22.74 -7.38 2.98
C ASP A 138 -21.76 -6.47 2.20
N THR A 139 -20.57 -6.20 2.73
CA THR A 139 -19.58 -5.39 2.03
C THR A 139 -19.05 -6.12 0.81
N THR A 140 -19.10 -5.45 -0.34
CA THR A 140 -18.44 -5.90 -1.57
C THR A 140 -17.02 -5.35 -1.68
N THR A 141 -16.13 -6.14 -2.26
CA THR A 141 -14.78 -5.71 -2.65
C THR A 141 -14.72 -5.57 -4.17
N ILE A 142 -14.30 -4.41 -4.66
CA ILE A 142 -13.94 -4.26 -6.08
C ILE A 142 -12.50 -4.69 -6.29
N HIS A 143 -12.23 -5.34 -7.42
CA HIS A 143 -10.91 -5.83 -7.77
C HIS A 143 -10.35 -5.05 -8.95
N LEU A 144 -9.16 -4.49 -8.75
CA LEU A 144 -8.42 -3.73 -9.75
C LEU A 144 -7.07 -4.41 -10.00
N SER A 145 -6.43 -4.11 -11.11
CA SER A 145 -5.05 -4.50 -11.37
C SER A 145 -4.20 -3.28 -11.70
N TYR A 146 -2.96 -3.27 -11.22
CA TYR A 146 -2.01 -2.19 -11.43
C TYR A 146 -0.80 -2.66 -12.24
N HIS A 147 -0.46 -1.92 -13.30
CA HIS A 147 0.52 -2.31 -14.31
C HIS A 147 1.52 -1.17 -14.54
N ASP A 148 2.80 -1.53 -14.73
CA ASP A 148 3.88 -0.63 -15.14
C ASP A 148 4.04 0.68 -14.34
N GLY A 149 3.49 0.75 -13.12
CA GLY A 149 3.58 1.95 -12.29
C GLY A 149 2.74 3.14 -12.77
N GLU A 150 1.80 2.93 -13.69
CA GLU A 150 1.04 4.04 -14.28
C GLU A 150 -0.42 3.71 -14.64
N HIS A 151 -0.83 2.44 -14.67
CA HIS A 151 -2.11 2.08 -15.27
C HIS A 151 -2.92 1.09 -14.45
N TYR A 152 -4.20 1.45 -14.23
CA TYR A 152 -5.19 0.58 -13.62
C TYR A 152 -6.08 -0.06 -14.68
N ASN A 153 -6.40 -1.34 -14.46
CA ASN A 153 -7.45 -2.06 -15.17
C ASN A 153 -8.43 -2.68 -14.17
N SER A 154 -9.62 -3.00 -14.63
CA SER A 154 -10.58 -3.75 -13.83
C SER A 154 -10.19 -5.24 -13.76
N VAL A 155 -10.64 -5.94 -12.72
CA VAL A 155 -10.49 -7.38 -12.58
C VAL A 155 -11.83 -8.00 -12.27
N ARG A 156 -12.32 -8.87 -13.16
CA ARG A 156 -13.59 -9.57 -13.01
C ARG A 156 -13.39 -11.07 -12.82
N ARG A 157 -14.42 -11.76 -12.38
CA ARG A 157 -14.46 -13.22 -12.43
C ARG A 157 -14.35 -13.72 -13.87
N GLN A 158 -13.73 -14.87 -14.07
CA GLN A 158 -13.51 -15.43 -15.39
C GLN A 158 -14.85 -15.77 -16.08
N ASP A 159 -15.84 -16.23 -15.31
CA ASP A 159 -17.23 -16.50 -15.72
C ASP A 159 -18.14 -15.26 -15.76
N ASP A 160 -17.60 -14.06 -15.52
CA ASP A 160 -18.36 -12.82 -15.62
C ASP A 160 -18.64 -12.47 -17.10
N PRO A 161 -19.90 -12.23 -17.48
CA PRO A 161 -20.28 -11.91 -18.85
C PRO A 161 -19.82 -10.52 -19.31
N GLY A 162 -19.34 -9.65 -18.42
CA GLY A 162 -18.94 -8.29 -18.75
C GLY A 162 -20.11 -7.34 -18.98
N VAL A 163 -21.30 -7.65 -18.47
CA VAL A 163 -22.51 -6.82 -18.60
C VAL A 163 -22.98 -6.41 -17.23
N GLY A 164 -23.13 -5.10 -17.02
CA GLY A 164 -23.50 -4.55 -15.72
C GLY A 164 -22.38 -4.66 -14.68
N PRO A 165 -22.67 -4.42 -13.39
CA PRO A 165 -21.69 -4.48 -12.31
C PRO A 165 -20.95 -5.81 -12.26
N ALA A 166 -19.68 -5.79 -11.88
CA ALA A 166 -18.87 -6.99 -11.73
C ALA A 166 -19.47 -7.93 -10.68
N LYS A 167 -19.49 -9.24 -10.97
CA LYS A 167 -19.91 -10.26 -10.01
C LYS A 167 -19.00 -10.19 -8.77
N PRO A 168 -19.56 -10.13 -7.55
CA PRO A 168 -18.77 -10.19 -6.33
C PRO A 168 -17.86 -11.41 -6.29
N PHE A 169 -16.66 -11.22 -5.76
CA PHE A 169 -15.69 -12.28 -5.53
C PHE A 169 -15.07 -12.11 -4.16
N ILE A 170 -14.86 -13.23 -3.46
CA ILE A 170 -14.20 -13.26 -2.17
C ILE A 170 -13.02 -14.21 -2.33
N ILE A 171 -11.82 -13.72 -2.08
CA ILE A 171 -10.64 -14.56 -2.12
C ILE A 171 -10.57 -15.37 -0.82
N GLU A 172 -10.44 -16.68 -0.93
CA GLU A 172 -10.27 -17.56 0.23
C GLU A 172 -9.05 -17.12 1.05
N GLY A 173 -9.23 -16.98 2.37
CA GLY A 173 -8.24 -16.39 3.29
C GLY A 173 -8.42 -14.89 3.56
N ASP A 174 -9.05 -14.13 2.65
CA ASP A 174 -9.49 -12.77 2.94
C ASP A 174 -10.81 -12.77 3.75
N ALA A 175 -11.58 -13.87 3.63
CA ALA A 175 -12.91 -14.08 4.22
C ALA A 175 -12.93 -14.45 5.70
N THR A 176 -11.79 -14.66 6.37
CA THR A 176 -11.78 -14.98 7.80
C THR A 176 -12.10 -13.72 8.61
N PRO A 177 -13.23 -13.65 9.32
CA PRO A 177 -13.35 -12.75 10.44
C PRO A 177 -12.47 -13.38 11.53
N ALA A 178 -11.22 -12.95 11.62
CA ALA A 178 -10.59 -12.96 12.94
C ALA A 178 -11.53 -12.13 13.81
N SER A 179 -12.17 -12.80 14.78
CA SER A 179 -13.11 -12.26 15.75
C SER A 179 -12.83 -10.78 16.01
N GLN A 180 -13.62 -9.89 15.42
CA GLN A 180 -13.68 -8.55 15.97
C GLN A 180 -14.20 -8.69 17.39
N PRO A 181 -13.53 -8.12 18.40
CA PRO A 181 -14.18 -7.92 19.69
C PRO A 181 -15.49 -7.14 19.45
N PRO A 182 -16.52 -7.36 20.28
CA PRO A 182 -17.83 -6.75 20.07
C PRO A 182 -17.71 -5.22 19.97
N PRO A 183 -18.67 -4.55 19.31
CA PRO A 183 -18.61 -3.11 19.11
C PRO A 183 -18.41 -2.44 20.46
N VAL A 184 -17.32 -1.66 20.56
CA VAL A 184 -17.04 -0.88 21.75
C VAL A 184 -18.14 0.16 21.87
N LYS A 185 -19.17 -0.18 22.65
CA LYS A 185 -19.94 0.83 23.36
C LYS A 185 -18.94 1.55 24.24
N ASP A 186 -18.92 2.88 24.12
CA ASP A 186 -18.17 3.77 24.98
C ASP A 186 -18.18 3.30 26.43
N ASN A 187 -17.04 2.82 26.89
CA ASN A 187 -16.67 2.83 28.29
C ASN A 187 -15.16 2.91 28.39
N ILE A 188 -14.74 4.17 28.45
CA ILE A 188 -13.42 4.69 28.70
C ILE A 188 -12.85 4.07 29.99
N LYS A 189 -11.60 3.59 29.86
CA LYS A 189 -10.61 3.17 30.88
C LYS A 189 -10.46 1.65 31.09
N ASP A 190 -9.24 1.20 30.78
CA ASP A 190 -8.47 0.14 31.48
C ASP A 190 -8.09 -1.16 30.74
N LYS A 191 -8.41 -1.32 29.44
CA LYS A 191 -7.92 -2.47 28.65
C LYS A 191 -6.70 -2.18 27.75
N SER A 192 -6.47 -0.92 27.37
CA SER A 192 -5.35 -0.52 26.51
C SER A 192 -3.98 -0.79 27.13
N LYS A 193 -3.84 -0.55 28.45
CA LYS A 193 -2.56 -0.72 29.16
C LYS A 193 -2.13 -2.18 29.29
N VAL A 194 -3.08 -3.11 29.39
CA VAL A 194 -2.80 -4.54 29.59
C VAL A 194 -2.29 -5.18 28.30
N VAL A 195 -2.88 -4.80 27.15
CA VAL A 195 -2.48 -5.27 25.82
C VAL A 195 -1.10 -4.74 25.43
N GLU A 196 -0.82 -3.47 25.75
CA GLU A 196 0.49 -2.84 25.54
C GLU A 196 1.58 -3.50 26.41
N ALA A 197 1.30 -3.75 27.69
CA ALA A 197 2.25 -4.39 28.60
C ALA A 197 2.59 -5.85 28.21
N ALA A 198 1.62 -6.62 27.73
CA ALA A 198 1.85 -7.99 27.28
C ALA A 198 2.72 -8.04 26.00
N THR A 199 2.49 -7.11 25.08
CA THR A 199 3.23 -7.00 23.82
C THR A 199 4.67 -6.57 24.08
N ILE A 200 4.89 -5.58 24.93
CA ILE A 200 6.22 -5.13 25.36
C ILE A 200 6.98 -6.28 26.03
N LYS A 201 6.34 -7.03 26.93
CA LYS A 201 6.97 -8.16 27.61
C LYS A 201 7.35 -9.28 26.63
N ARG A 202 6.54 -9.51 25.60
CA ARG A 202 6.85 -10.46 24.51
C ARG A 202 8.09 -10.02 23.75
N ILE A 203 8.14 -8.76 23.35
CA ILE A 203 9.27 -8.21 22.58
C ILE A 203 10.56 -8.29 23.38
N MET A 204 10.55 -7.83 24.64
CA MET A 204 11.73 -7.88 25.52
C MET A 204 12.22 -9.31 25.76
N GLY A 205 11.31 -10.28 25.87
CA GLY A 205 11.65 -11.70 26.05
C GLY A 205 12.27 -12.33 24.80
N SER A 206 11.83 -11.92 23.61
CA SER A 206 12.30 -12.47 22.33
C SER A 206 13.52 -11.75 21.76
N SER A 207 13.67 -10.44 22.02
CA SER A 207 14.82 -9.65 21.55
C SER A 207 15.98 -9.59 22.53
N GLY A 208 15.75 -9.94 23.80
CA GLY A 208 16.74 -9.76 24.88
C GLY A 208 16.91 -8.30 25.33
N CYS A 209 16.14 -7.36 24.77
CA CYS A 209 16.18 -5.96 25.17
C CYS A 209 15.61 -5.77 26.58
N THR A 210 16.38 -5.14 27.47
CA THR A 210 15.95 -4.81 28.85
C THR A 210 15.40 -3.39 28.98
N ASN A 211 15.48 -2.58 27.92
CA ASN A 211 15.03 -1.18 27.92
C ASN A 211 13.61 -1.03 27.36
N GLU A 212 12.63 -0.99 28.26
CA GLU A 212 11.21 -0.89 27.93
C GLU A 212 10.83 0.41 27.19
N LYS A 213 11.54 1.52 27.41
CA LYS A 213 11.28 2.78 26.68
C LYS A 213 11.67 2.64 25.21
N ARG A 214 12.83 2.03 24.95
CA ARG A 214 13.32 1.78 23.59
C ARG A 214 12.38 0.87 22.80
N VAL A 215 11.85 -0.16 23.46
CA VAL A 215 10.84 -1.06 22.88
C VAL A 215 9.57 -0.29 22.48
N ARG A 216 9.12 0.68 23.28
CA ARG A 216 7.96 1.51 22.95
C ARG A 216 8.21 2.45 21.76
N GLU A 217 9.38 3.08 21.71
CA GLU A 217 9.77 3.94 20.60
C GLU A 217 9.78 3.16 19.29
N ILE A 218 10.44 2.01 19.25
CA ILE A 218 10.50 1.16 18.06
C ILE A 218 9.10 0.65 17.69
N LEU A 219 8.28 0.26 18.66
CA LEU A 219 6.89 -0.12 18.40
C LEU A 219 6.08 1.01 17.76
N LEU A 220 6.33 2.27 18.09
CA LEU A 220 5.69 3.41 17.42
C LEU A 220 6.21 3.55 15.98
N ASP A 221 7.52 3.43 15.79
CA ASP A 221 8.18 3.58 14.49
C ASP A 221 7.76 2.48 13.50
N VAL A 222 7.45 1.28 13.98
CA VAL A 222 6.98 0.14 13.17
C VAL A 222 5.46 -0.07 13.24
N HIS A 223 4.73 0.96 13.67
CA HIS A 223 3.25 0.99 13.70
C HIS A 223 2.60 -0.18 14.49
N GLY A 224 3.23 -0.61 15.58
CA GLY A 224 2.72 -1.64 16.48
C GLY A 224 3.09 -3.06 16.09
N ASP A 225 3.86 -3.26 15.02
CA ASP A 225 4.35 -4.58 14.62
C ASP A 225 5.45 -5.08 15.56
N ALA A 226 5.05 -5.96 16.47
CA ALA A 226 5.95 -6.52 17.47
C ALA A 226 6.99 -7.48 16.90
N ASP A 227 6.77 -8.12 15.75
CA ASP A 227 7.75 -9.02 15.14
C ASP A 227 8.84 -8.20 14.43
N THR A 228 8.45 -7.16 13.70
CA THR A 228 9.39 -6.17 13.14
C THR A 228 10.19 -5.46 14.24
N ALA A 229 9.57 -5.11 15.37
CA ALA A 229 10.27 -4.52 16.52
C ALA A 229 11.30 -5.47 17.15
N ILE A 230 11.01 -6.78 17.22
CA ILE A 230 11.95 -7.79 17.73
C ILE A 230 13.17 -7.88 16.81
N GLU A 231 12.97 -7.97 15.50
CA GLU A 231 14.06 -8.04 14.53
C GLU A 231 14.98 -6.82 14.59
N TYR A 232 14.39 -5.62 14.69
CA TYR A 232 15.15 -4.38 14.81
C TYR A 232 16.01 -4.36 16.07
N LEU A 233 15.44 -4.76 17.22
CA LEU A 233 16.16 -4.82 18.50
C LEU A 233 17.25 -5.89 18.53
N ILE A 234 17.04 -7.04 17.88
CA ILE A 234 18.07 -8.08 17.75
C ILE A 234 19.21 -7.60 16.84
N ALA A 235 18.87 -6.92 15.74
CA ALA A 235 19.86 -6.33 14.84
C ALA A 235 20.69 -5.23 15.52
N GLU A 236 20.06 -4.39 16.35
CA GLU A 236 20.73 -3.37 17.17
C GLU A 236 21.68 -4.01 18.20
N ALA A 237 21.26 -5.10 18.86
CA ALA A 237 22.10 -5.84 19.80
C ALA A 237 23.26 -6.61 19.14
N GLY A 238 23.11 -6.99 17.87
CA GLY A 238 24.15 -7.64 17.06
C GLY A 238 25.20 -6.70 16.49
N GLY A 239 25.00 -5.38 16.58
CA GLY A 239 25.91 -4.34 16.10
C GLY A 239 27.05 -4.00 17.06
N ASP A 240 26.95 -4.34 18.34
CA ASP A 240 27.92 -3.97 19.37
C ASP A 240 28.77 -5.16 19.84
N ALA A 241 29.66 -5.62 18.96
CA ALA A 241 30.89 -6.32 19.34
C ALA A 241 32.10 -5.43 19.03
N SER A 242 32.08 -4.18 19.50
CA SER A 242 33.24 -3.29 19.52
C SER A 242 32.98 -2.09 20.45
N SER A 243 32.99 -2.32 21.77
CA SER A 243 33.56 -1.36 22.73
C SER A 243 33.31 -1.76 24.20
N THR A 244 34.25 -2.49 24.79
CA THR A 244 34.59 -2.42 26.22
C THR A 244 36.05 -2.85 26.34
N GLY A 245 36.99 -2.16 26.99
CA GLY A 245 36.97 -0.93 27.78
C GLY A 245 38.40 -0.61 28.24
N SER A 246 38.58 0.64 28.68
CA SER A 246 39.48 1.17 29.72
C SER A 246 40.90 0.60 29.91
N ASP A 247 41.87 1.50 29.67
CA ASP A 247 43.00 1.89 30.53
C ASP A 247 43.64 0.87 31.50
N GLU A 248 44.94 0.61 31.33
CA GLU A 248 45.99 0.98 32.31
C GLU A 248 47.44 0.58 31.85
N ASN A 249 48.37 1.52 32.07
CA ASN A 249 49.81 1.36 32.36
C ASN A 249 50.86 1.04 31.26
N ASP A 250 51.63 2.11 30.93
CA ASP A 250 53.08 2.16 30.63
C ASP A 250 53.91 1.47 31.76
N PRO A 251 55.11 0.87 31.57
CA PRO A 251 56.27 1.48 30.89
C PRO A 251 57.19 0.59 30.05
N GLY A 252 57.89 1.21 29.08
CA GLY A 252 59.31 0.89 28.85
C GLY A 252 59.78 0.63 27.42
N SER A 253 60.45 1.65 26.87
CA SER A 253 61.79 1.57 26.24
C SER A 253 61.99 0.91 24.86
N SER A 254 62.61 1.72 23.99
CA SER A 254 63.69 1.37 23.05
C SER A 254 63.35 1.21 21.55
N ALA A 255 63.57 2.33 20.85
CA ALA A 255 64.52 2.52 19.75
C ALA A 255 64.32 1.88 18.36
N ALA A 256 64.78 2.69 17.39
CA ALA A 256 65.29 2.39 16.04
C ALA A 256 64.25 2.35 14.90
N THR A 257 64.24 3.37 14.03
CA THR A 257 64.90 3.42 12.69
C THR A 257 64.07 2.65 11.66
N GLY A 258 63.62 3.14 10.51
CA GLY A 258 63.93 4.29 9.67
C GLY A 258 63.57 3.92 8.23
N VAL A 259 63.50 4.94 7.36
CA VAL A 259 63.61 4.86 5.89
C VAL A 259 62.36 4.51 5.08
N ARG A 260 61.90 5.56 4.38
CA ARG A 260 61.16 5.54 3.11
C ARG A 260 62.00 4.90 1.99
N LEU A 261 61.33 4.18 1.10
CA LEU A 261 61.44 4.42 -0.35
C LEU A 261 60.03 4.62 -0.89
#